data_AF-A0A5D2UVP9-F1
#
_entry.id   AF-A0A5D2UVP9-F1
#
_cell.length_a   1.000
_cell.length_b   1.000
_cell.length_c   1.000
_cell.angle_alpha   90.00
_cell.angle_beta   90.00
_cell.angle_gamma   90.00
#
_symmetry.space_group_name_H-M   'P 1'
#
loop_
_entity.id
_entity.type
_entity.pdbx_description
1 polymer ?
#
loop_
_entity_poly.entity_id
_entity_poly.type
_entity_poly.pdbx_seq_one_letter_code
_entity_poly.pdbx_strand_id
1 'polypeptide(L)'
;MSGLRKRPHLKRPLWIIILVTFVIIFLITAYVSPLSSSTACYFFSSGDCTLYQSPSFPARELSDEETISQVVIKEILNTPPIQSADSKIAFLFLTPGTLPFELLWDKFFRGHEGRFSVYVHASREKPGHTSQYFIGRDIHSENVDWGKISMVDAERRLLAHALLDPDNLQFVLLSDSCVPLHNFDYVYNYLMHTNVSFIDCFVDLGPH
;
A
#
# COMPACT_ATOMS: atom_id res chain seq x y z
N MET A 1 0.00 -51.73 71.22
CA MET A 1 0.06 -52.23 69.83
C MET A 1 -0.51 -51.15 68.92
N SER A 2 0.25 -50.82 67.88
CA SER A 2 0.16 -49.64 67.02
C SER A 2 -1.05 -49.62 66.08
N GLY A 3 -1.91 -48.61 66.20
CA GLY A 3 -2.97 -48.33 65.24
C GLY A 3 -2.44 -47.51 64.05
N LEU A 4 -2.35 -48.12 62.87
CA LEU A 4 -2.00 -47.46 61.61
C LEU A 4 -3.13 -46.52 61.15
N ARG A 5 -2.90 -45.20 61.27
CA ARG A 5 -3.80 -44.18 60.71
C ARG A 5 -3.52 -44.04 59.20
N LYS A 6 -4.36 -44.65 58.35
CA LYS A 6 -4.30 -44.44 56.89
C LYS A 6 -4.68 -43.00 56.55
N ARG A 7 -3.73 -42.22 56.00
CA ARG A 7 -4.04 -40.92 55.37
C ARG A 7 -4.88 -41.18 54.11
N PRO A 8 -5.96 -40.40 53.86
CA PRO A 8 -6.68 -40.52 52.60
C PRO A 8 -5.77 -40.06 51.47
N HIS A 9 -5.64 -40.91 50.45
CA HIS A 9 -4.96 -40.59 49.21
C HIS A 9 -5.77 -39.51 48.50
N LEU A 10 -5.42 -38.24 48.71
CA LEU A 10 -5.99 -37.10 48.01
C LEU A 10 -5.64 -37.28 46.54
N LYS A 11 -6.55 -37.85 45.75
CA LYS A 11 -6.43 -37.90 44.29
C LYS A 11 -6.32 -36.44 43.86
N ARG A 12 -5.10 -36.00 43.54
CA ARG A 12 -4.86 -34.66 43.00
C ARG A 12 -5.85 -34.45 41.86
N PRO A 13 -6.57 -33.32 41.81
CA PRO A 13 -7.65 -33.14 40.87
C PRO A 13 -7.07 -32.82 39.48
N LEU A 14 -6.44 -33.82 38.86
CA LEU A 14 -5.89 -33.78 37.50
C LEU A 14 -6.97 -33.34 36.50
N TRP A 15 -8.23 -33.67 36.76
CA TRP A 15 -9.38 -33.21 35.99
C TRP A 15 -9.53 -31.69 35.97
N ILE A 16 -9.24 -30.99 37.07
CA ILE A 16 -9.29 -29.52 37.12
C ILE A 16 -8.19 -28.93 36.23
N ILE A 17 -6.97 -29.51 36.28
CA ILE A 17 -5.86 -29.07 35.44
C ILE A 17 -6.20 -29.28 33.96
N ILE A 18 -6.73 -30.45 33.60
CA ILE A 18 -7.15 -30.76 32.22
C ILE A 18 -8.22 -29.77 31.75
N LEU A 19 -9.22 -29.50 32.59
CA LEU A 19 -10.31 -28.57 32.25
C LEU A 19 -9.80 -27.14 32.07
N VAL A 20 -8.93 -26.67 32.95
CA VAL A 20 -8.30 -25.35 32.83
C VAL A 20 -7.44 -25.26 31.56
N THR A 21 -6.67 -26.30 31.24
CA THR A 21 -5.87 -26.32 29.99
C THR A 21 -6.75 -26.30 28.74
N PHE A 22 -7.89 -27.00 28.76
CA PHE A 22 -8.81 -27.02 27.62
C PHE A 22 -9.47 -25.65 27.40
N VAL A 23 -9.86 -24.97 28.48
CA VAL A 23 -10.40 -23.61 28.44
C VAL A 23 -9.37 -22.61 27.92
N ILE A 24 -8.11 -22.70 28.38
CA ILE A 24 -7.03 -21.81 27.92
C ILE A 24 -6.75 -22.04 26.43
N ILE A 25 -6.65 -23.30 25.98
CA ILE A 25 -6.45 -23.61 24.57
C ILE A 25 -7.61 -23.08 23.72
N PHE A 26 -8.86 -23.25 24.17
CA PHE A 26 -10.03 -22.72 23.47
C PHE A 26 -9.99 -21.19 23.33
N LEU A 27 -9.67 -20.48 24.41
CA LEU A 27 -9.53 -19.01 24.39
C LEU A 27 -8.39 -18.55 23.49
N ILE A 28 -7.25 -19.24 23.49
CA ILE A 28 -6.13 -18.96 22.59
C ILE A 28 -6.54 -19.23 21.14
N THR A 29 -7.23 -20.33 20.84
CA THR A 29 -7.71 -20.62 19.48
C THR A 29 -8.73 -19.60 18.99
N ALA A 30 -9.62 -19.12 19.87
CA ALA A 30 -10.58 -18.06 19.55
C ALA A 30 -9.93 -16.69 19.38
N TYR A 31 -8.83 -16.43 20.09
CA TYR A 31 -8.07 -15.17 19.99
C TYR A 31 -7.13 -15.14 18.78
N VAL A 32 -6.49 -16.26 18.46
CA VAL A 32 -5.49 -16.38 17.38
C VAL A 32 -6.13 -16.69 16.03
N SER A 33 -7.33 -17.29 16.01
CA SER A 33 -8.10 -17.43 14.78
C SER A 33 -9.01 -16.21 14.65
N PRO A 34 -8.66 -15.16 13.88
CA PRO A 34 -9.68 -14.23 13.44
C PRO A 34 -10.74 -15.05 12.70
N LEU A 35 -11.99 -15.01 13.16
CA LEU A 35 -13.11 -15.71 12.54
C LEU A 35 -13.45 -15.04 11.20
N SER A 36 -12.54 -15.18 10.24
CA SER A 36 -12.76 -14.88 8.84
C SER A 36 -13.25 -16.15 8.15
N SER A 37 -14.43 -16.62 8.55
CA SER A 37 -15.20 -17.55 7.73
C SER A 37 -16.68 -17.22 7.88
N SER A 38 -17.28 -16.75 6.78
CA SER A 38 -18.67 -16.33 6.58
C SER A 38 -19.73 -17.44 6.80
N THR A 39 -19.39 -18.52 7.50
CA THR A 39 -20.21 -19.74 7.61
C THR A 39 -20.76 -19.98 9.02
N ALA A 40 -20.39 -19.18 10.02
CA ALA A 40 -20.92 -19.30 11.38
C ALA A 40 -22.27 -18.59 11.62
N CYS A 41 -22.86 -17.94 10.61
CA CYS A 41 -24.19 -17.32 10.72
C CYS A 41 -25.34 -18.35 10.77
N TYR A 42 -25.07 -19.65 10.51
CA TYR A 42 -26.11 -20.66 10.35
C TYR A 42 -26.53 -21.41 11.62
N PHE A 43 -25.84 -21.23 12.76
CA PHE A 43 -26.07 -22.12 13.91
C PHE A 43 -26.80 -21.50 15.11
N PHE A 44 -26.95 -20.16 15.22
CA PHE A 44 -27.59 -19.53 16.39
C PHE A 44 -28.43 -18.27 16.12
N SER A 45 -29.12 -18.14 14.98
CA SER A 45 -30.09 -17.05 14.82
C SER A 45 -31.37 -17.51 14.13
N SER A 46 -32.36 -17.90 14.94
CA SER A 46 -33.76 -17.93 14.55
C SER A 46 -34.31 -16.50 14.65
N GLY A 47 -34.08 -15.69 13.61
CA GLY A 47 -34.61 -14.32 13.55
C GLY A 47 -33.92 -13.48 12.49
N ASP A 48 -34.64 -13.23 11.40
CA ASP A 48 -34.44 -12.18 10.38
C ASP A 48 -33.02 -11.66 10.17
N CYS A 49 -32.31 -12.27 9.21
CA CYS A 49 -31.22 -11.63 8.49
C CYS A 49 -31.64 -11.45 7.03
N THR A 50 -32.50 -10.46 6.76
CA THR A 50 -32.81 -10.00 5.39
C THR A 50 -32.48 -8.53 5.21
N LEU A 51 -31.33 -8.09 5.71
CA LEU A 51 -30.82 -6.76 5.40
C LEU A 51 -29.44 -6.90 4.75
N TYR A 52 -29.34 -6.33 3.55
CA TYR A 52 -28.21 -6.33 2.61
C TYR A 52 -28.06 -7.55 1.71
N GLN A 53 -29.14 -7.96 1.07
CA GLN A 53 -29.00 -8.44 -0.30
C GLN A 53 -28.86 -7.21 -1.20
N SER A 54 -27.63 -6.87 -1.59
CA SER A 54 -27.41 -5.91 -2.68
C SER A 54 -28.26 -6.37 -3.87
N PRO A 55 -28.96 -5.46 -4.57
CA PRO A 55 -29.74 -5.87 -5.72
C PRO A 55 -28.79 -6.57 -6.70
N SER A 56 -29.13 -7.80 -7.08
CA SER A 56 -28.40 -8.54 -8.11
C SER A 56 -28.73 -7.90 -9.46
N PHE A 57 -28.16 -6.72 -9.72
CA PHE A 57 -28.11 -6.20 -11.07
C PHE A 57 -27.27 -7.18 -11.90
N PRO A 58 -27.71 -7.53 -13.12
CA PRO A 58 -26.85 -8.29 -14.02
C PRO A 58 -25.53 -7.52 -14.15
N ALA A 59 -24.41 -8.21 -13.94
CA ALA A 59 -23.10 -7.60 -14.07
C ALA A 59 -23.00 -6.98 -15.48
N ARG A 60 -22.71 -5.68 -15.56
CA ARG A 60 -22.45 -5.00 -16.83
C ARG A 60 -21.34 -5.74 -17.56
N GLU A 61 -21.49 -5.90 -18.87
CA GLU A 61 -20.44 -6.40 -19.76
C GLU A 61 -19.31 -5.38 -19.84
N LEU A 62 -18.09 -5.85 -19.59
CA LEU A 62 -16.89 -5.01 -19.59
C LEU A 62 -16.43 -4.80 -21.03
N SER A 63 -15.93 -3.60 -21.34
CA SER A 63 -15.19 -3.33 -22.56
C SER A 63 -13.87 -4.11 -22.59
N ASP A 64 -13.28 -4.24 -23.77
CA ASP A 64 -11.98 -4.90 -23.94
C ASP A 64 -10.89 -4.25 -23.07
N GLU A 65 -10.91 -2.92 -22.94
CA GLU A 65 -9.93 -2.19 -22.13
C GLU A 65 -10.14 -2.38 -20.63
N GLU A 66 -11.40 -2.48 -20.19
CA GLU A 66 -11.73 -2.84 -18.81
C GLU A 66 -11.29 -4.29 -18.52
N THR A 67 -11.44 -5.20 -19.48
CA THR A 67 -11.02 -6.60 -19.37
C THR A 67 -9.49 -6.72 -19.31
N ILE A 68 -8.77 -6.02 -20.18
CA ILE A 68 -7.29 -5.97 -20.16
C ILE A 68 -6.82 -5.37 -18.83
N SER A 69 -7.45 -4.28 -18.37
CA SER A 69 -7.14 -3.67 -17.08
C SER A 69 -7.38 -4.65 -15.92
N GLN A 70 -8.46 -5.44 -15.96
CA GLN A 70 -8.71 -6.47 -14.95
C GLN A 70 -7.66 -7.57 -14.96
N VAL A 71 -7.19 -8.03 -16.13
CA VAL A 71 -6.12 -9.02 -16.22
C VAL A 71 -4.81 -8.46 -15.69
N VAL A 72 -4.48 -7.21 -16.04
CA VAL A 72 -3.32 -6.49 -15.49
C VAL A 72 -3.41 -6.40 -13.97
N ILE A 73 -4.54 -5.94 -13.43
CA ILE A 73 -4.77 -5.86 -11.98
C ILE A 73 -4.63 -7.24 -11.34
N LYS A 74 -5.26 -8.27 -11.91
CA LYS A 74 -5.32 -9.59 -11.30
C LYS A 74 -3.99 -10.32 -11.34
N GLU A 75 -3.21 -10.18 -12.40
CA GLU A 75 -1.93 -10.85 -12.55
C GLU A 75 -0.79 -10.01 -11.97
N ILE A 76 -0.69 -8.73 -12.34
CA ILE A 76 0.44 -7.87 -11.97
C ILE A 76 0.31 -7.39 -10.51
N LEU A 77 -0.87 -6.92 -10.08
CA LEU A 77 -1.01 -6.42 -8.70
C LEU A 77 -1.12 -7.53 -7.66
N ASN A 78 -1.53 -8.76 -8.04
CA ASN A 78 -1.49 -9.90 -7.12
C ASN A 78 -0.19 -10.71 -7.22
N THR A 79 0.72 -10.37 -8.14
CA THR A 79 2.07 -10.95 -8.13
C THR A 79 2.76 -10.52 -6.84
N PRO A 80 3.29 -11.45 -6.04
CA PRO A 80 4.00 -11.08 -4.82
C PRO A 80 5.17 -10.14 -5.18
N PRO A 81 5.33 -9.02 -4.47
CA PRO A 81 6.39 -8.07 -4.78
C PRO A 81 7.73 -8.80 -4.68
N ILE A 82 8.50 -8.75 -5.77
CA ILE A 82 9.87 -9.24 -5.77
C ILE A 82 10.64 -8.26 -4.90
N GLN A 83 10.81 -8.59 -3.61
CA GLN A 83 11.68 -7.82 -2.72
C GLN A 83 13.13 -8.06 -3.18
N SER A 84 13.54 -7.23 -4.14
CA SER A 84 14.91 -7.09 -4.57
C SER A 84 15.71 -6.46 -3.44
N ALA A 85 16.97 -6.88 -3.27
CA ALA A 85 17.90 -6.20 -2.37
C ALA A 85 18.08 -4.71 -2.74
N ASP A 86 17.77 -4.36 -3.99
CA ASP A 86 17.95 -3.05 -4.61
C ASP A 86 16.63 -2.27 -4.75
N SER A 87 15.69 -2.47 -3.81
CA SER A 87 14.39 -1.78 -3.86
C SER A 87 14.53 -0.25 -3.86
N LYS A 88 13.75 0.44 -4.69
CA LYS A 88 13.83 1.89 -4.94
C LYS A 88 12.50 2.59 -4.69
N ILE A 89 12.63 3.89 -4.43
CA ILE A 89 11.52 4.85 -4.48
C ILE A 89 11.60 5.65 -5.78
N ALA A 90 10.54 5.61 -6.58
CA ALA A 90 10.39 6.44 -7.77
C ALA A 90 9.84 7.82 -7.39
N PHE A 91 10.63 8.86 -7.60
CA PHE A 91 10.23 10.26 -7.46
C PHE A 91 9.76 10.78 -8.83
N LEU A 92 8.48 11.10 -8.92
CA LEU A 92 7.79 11.51 -10.15
C LEU A 92 7.53 13.01 -10.09
N PHE A 93 8.33 13.80 -10.80
CA PHE A 93 8.20 15.26 -10.83
C PHE A 93 7.34 15.69 -12.01
N LEU A 94 6.15 16.23 -11.72
CA LEU A 94 5.30 16.89 -12.70
C LEU A 94 5.46 18.41 -12.56
N THR A 95 6.07 19.03 -13.56
CA THR A 95 6.50 20.43 -13.50
C THR A 95 6.09 21.19 -14.75
N PRO A 96 5.94 22.52 -14.70
CA PRO A 96 5.77 23.33 -15.91
C PRO A 96 7.08 23.51 -16.69
N GLY A 97 8.25 23.42 -16.03
CA GLY A 97 9.55 23.70 -16.62
C GLY A 97 10.69 23.39 -15.65
N THR A 98 11.66 24.30 -15.50
CA THR A 98 12.81 24.12 -14.58
C THR A 98 12.37 23.95 -13.13
N LEU A 99 13.03 23.04 -12.41
CA LEU A 99 12.79 22.76 -10.99
C LEU A 99 13.47 23.82 -10.10
N PRO A 100 12.71 24.71 -9.42
CA PRO A 100 13.29 25.77 -8.60
C PRO A 100 14.14 25.23 -7.43
N PHE A 101 13.75 24.07 -6.89
CA PHE A 101 14.39 23.44 -5.74
C PHE A 101 15.32 22.28 -6.13
N GLU A 102 15.79 22.22 -7.38
CA GLU A 102 16.67 21.14 -7.86
C GLU A 102 17.91 20.94 -6.97
N LEU A 103 18.56 22.04 -6.54
CA LEU A 103 19.73 21.98 -5.64
C LEU A 103 19.41 21.45 -4.24
N LEU A 104 18.17 21.60 -3.76
CA LEU A 104 17.73 21.02 -2.50
C LEU A 104 17.54 19.51 -2.66
N TRP A 105 16.88 19.09 -3.74
CA TRP A 105 16.72 17.69 -4.09
C TRP A 105 18.06 17.00 -4.35
N ASP A 106 19.03 17.69 -4.97
CA ASP A 106 20.41 17.20 -5.12
C ASP A 106 21.04 16.82 -3.77
N LYS A 107 20.89 17.70 -2.77
CA LYS A 107 21.39 17.43 -1.40
C LYS A 107 20.62 16.30 -0.72
N PHE A 108 19.32 16.18 -0.98
CA PHE A 108 18.49 15.12 -0.44
C PHE A 108 18.89 13.75 -0.99
N PHE A 109 19.19 13.64 -2.28
CA PHE A 109 19.54 12.38 -2.95
C PHE A 109 21.00 11.94 -2.77
N ARG A 110 21.88 12.87 -2.39
CA ARG A 110 23.32 12.64 -2.33
C ARG A 110 23.72 11.47 -1.43
N GLY A 111 24.45 10.50 -1.99
CA GLY A 111 24.94 9.34 -1.25
C GLY A 111 23.93 8.21 -1.07
N HIS A 112 22.78 8.30 -1.74
CA HIS A 112 21.71 7.30 -1.70
C HIS A 112 21.44 6.67 -3.07
N GLU A 113 22.42 6.71 -3.97
CA GLU A 113 22.34 6.12 -5.30
C GLU A 113 21.96 4.63 -5.21
N GLY A 114 21.05 4.19 -6.09
CA GLY A 114 20.53 2.82 -6.10
C GLY A 114 19.30 2.59 -5.21
N ARG A 115 18.92 3.55 -4.35
CA ARG A 115 17.70 3.49 -3.51
C ARG A 115 16.55 4.35 -4.02
N PHE A 116 16.76 5.04 -5.14
CA PHE A 116 15.74 5.88 -5.76
C PHE A 116 15.93 5.96 -7.28
N SER A 117 14.85 6.35 -7.95
CA SER A 117 14.79 6.68 -9.36
C SER A 117 14.07 8.02 -9.52
N VAL A 118 14.51 8.86 -10.46
CA VAL A 118 13.92 10.18 -10.74
C VAL A 118 13.37 10.21 -12.15
N TYR A 119 12.15 10.72 -12.29
CA TYR A 119 11.46 10.93 -13.56
C TYR A 119 10.87 12.33 -13.58
N VAL A 120 11.04 13.05 -14.69
CA VAL A 120 10.57 14.44 -14.83
C VAL A 120 9.68 14.56 -16.05
N HIS A 121 8.48 15.08 -15.87
CA HIS A 121 7.60 15.52 -16.95
C HIS A 121 7.48 17.05 -16.87
N ALA A 122 7.96 17.74 -17.90
CA ALA A 122 7.97 19.20 -17.97
C ALA A 122 7.00 19.68 -19.05
N SER A 123 5.88 20.28 -18.65
CA SER A 123 4.72 20.46 -19.52
C SER A 123 4.75 21.67 -20.45
N ARG A 124 5.65 22.64 -20.24
CA ARG A 124 5.72 23.85 -21.08
C ARG A 124 7.09 24.04 -21.71
N GLU A 125 8.14 23.90 -20.91
CA GLU A 125 9.51 24.19 -21.33
C GLU A 125 10.43 23.04 -20.96
N LYS A 126 11.39 22.74 -21.83
CA LYS A 126 12.41 21.74 -21.52
C LYS A 126 13.34 22.30 -20.43
N PRO A 127 13.40 21.68 -19.24
CA PRO A 127 14.21 22.17 -18.14
C PRO A 127 15.70 22.00 -18.44
N GLY A 128 16.50 22.99 -18.06
CA GLY A 128 17.94 22.83 -17.95
C GLY A 128 18.29 22.33 -16.56
N HIS A 129 18.76 21.09 -16.46
CA HIS A 129 19.19 20.48 -15.19
C HIS A 129 20.67 20.74 -14.92
N THR A 130 21.00 21.06 -13.67
CA THR A 130 22.39 21.23 -13.20
C THR A 130 22.84 20.05 -12.34
N SER A 131 21.92 19.44 -11.60
CA SER A 131 22.17 18.27 -10.76
C SER A 131 22.26 17.01 -11.60
N GLN A 132 23.26 16.18 -11.30
CA GLN A 132 23.46 14.87 -11.93
C GLN A 132 22.26 13.93 -11.75
N TYR A 133 21.43 14.14 -10.73
CA TYR A 133 20.28 13.29 -10.46
C TYR A 133 19.10 13.57 -11.39
N PHE A 134 19.07 14.74 -12.05
CA PHE A 134 17.99 15.15 -12.94
C PHE A 134 18.41 15.16 -14.42
N ILE A 135 19.71 15.26 -14.72
CA ILE A 135 20.22 15.18 -16.09
C ILE A 135 19.79 13.88 -16.76
N GLY A 136 19.08 13.99 -17.90
CA GLY A 136 18.62 12.85 -18.68
C GLY A 136 17.44 12.09 -18.07
N ARG A 137 16.75 12.67 -17.07
CA ARG A 137 15.56 12.08 -16.43
C ARG A 137 14.22 12.58 -16.98
N ASP A 138 14.26 13.49 -17.95
CA ASP A 138 13.07 13.98 -18.63
C ASP A 138 12.44 12.87 -19.48
N ILE A 139 11.15 12.61 -19.26
CA ILE A 139 10.34 11.74 -20.10
C ILE A 139 9.68 12.56 -21.23
N HIS A 140 9.11 11.86 -22.21
CA HIS A 140 8.28 12.51 -23.21
C HIS A 140 7.14 13.29 -22.52
N SER A 141 7.05 14.58 -22.82
CA SER A 141 6.11 15.50 -22.19
C SER A 141 5.15 16.07 -23.21
N GLU A 142 3.89 16.21 -22.82
CA GLU A 142 2.84 16.90 -23.59
C GLU A 142 2.35 18.14 -22.83
N ASN A 143 1.63 19.04 -23.51
CA ASN A 143 1.07 20.22 -22.88
C ASN A 143 0.05 19.83 -21.79
N VAL A 144 0.26 20.34 -20.59
CA VAL A 144 -0.61 20.13 -19.44
C VAL A 144 -1.27 21.44 -19.05
N ASP A 145 -2.58 21.41 -18.93
CA ASP A 145 -3.38 22.52 -18.44
C ASP A 145 -3.88 22.20 -17.03
N TRP A 146 -3.92 23.22 -16.17
CA TRP A 146 -4.37 23.05 -14.80
C TRP A 146 -5.86 22.66 -14.73
N GLY A 147 -6.17 21.65 -13.92
CA GLY A 147 -7.53 21.16 -13.71
C GLY A 147 -8.14 20.41 -14.91
N LYS A 148 -7.34 20.09 -15.94
CA LYS A 148 -7.79 19.31 -17.10
C LYS A 148 -7.29 17.87 -17.06
N ILE A 149 -7.93 17.01 -17.86
CA ILE A 149 -7.55 15.60 -18.01
C ILE A 149 -6.09 15.41 -18.46
N SER A 150 -5.51 16.37 -19.17
CA SER A 150 -4.11 16.31 -19.59
C SER A 150 -3.13 16.23 -18.41
N MET A 151 -3.51 16.72 -17.22
CA MET A 151 -2.72 16.55 -16.00
C MET A 151 -2.69 15.09 -15.55
N VAL A 152 -3.83 14.40 -15.61
CA VAL A 152 -3.94 12.97 -15.31
C VAL A 152 -3.16 12.15 -16.34
N ASP A 153 -3.23 12.52 -17.62
CA ASP A 153 -2.46 11.83 -18.66
C ASP A 153 -0.94 11.98 -18.46
N ALA A 154 -0.47 13.14 -17.99
CA ALA A 154 0.94 13.35 -17.66
C ALA A 154 1.40 12.51 -16.45
N GLU A 155 0.57 12.44 -15.40
CA GLU A 155 0.82 11.56 -14.25
C GLU A 155 0.89 10.08 -14.66
N ARG A 156 -0.05 9.64 -15.51
CA ARG A 156 -0.06 8.27 -16.05
C ARG A 156 1.21 7.96 -16.85
N ARG A 157 1.73 8.91 -17.63
CA ARG A 157 3.01 8.73 -18.37
C ARG A 157 4.20 8.61 -17.42
N LEU A 158 4.27 9.45 -16.38
CA LEU A 158 5.31 9.36 -15.34
C LEU A 158 5.29 7.98 -14.66
N LEU A 159 4.10 7.55 -14.22
CA LEU A 159 3.93 6.27 -13.56
C LEU A 159 4.28 5.10 -14.49
N ALA A 160 3.83 5.14 -15.75
CA ALA A 160 4.14 4.10 -16.73
C ALA A 160 5.66 3.96 -16.97
N HIS A 161 6.39 5.07 -17.08
CA HIS A 161 7.85 5.06 -17.22
C HIS A 161 8.54 4.51 -15.96
N ALA A 162 8.03 4.83 -14.77
CA ALA A 162 8.58 4.35 -13.51
C ALA A 162 8.34 2.85 -13.30
N LEU A 163 7.22 2.31 -13.78
CA LEU A 163 6.88 0.89 -13.71
C LEU A 163 7.75 0.00 -14.61
N LEU A 164 8.51 0.57 -15.55
CA LEU A 164 9.48 -0.18 -16.36
C LEU A 164 10.69 -0.66 -15.54
N ASP A 165 11.00 -0.02 -14.42
CA ASP A 165 12.02 -0.48 -13.49
C ASP A 165 11.35 -1.32 -12.38
N PRO A 166 11.53 -2.65 -12.37
CA PRO A 166 10.88 -3.55 -11.41
C PRO A 166 11.38 -3.36 -9.97
N ASP A 167 12.50 -2.66 -9.77
CA ASP A 167 12.99 -2.34 -8.42
C ASP A 167 12.21 -1.18 -7.79
N ASN A 168 11.48 -0.38 -8.55
CA ASN A 168 10.65 0.71 -8.01
C ASN A 168 9.43 0.12 -7.29
N LEU A 169 9.46 0.14 -5.95
CA LEU A 169 8.38 -0.41 -5.12
C LEU A 169 7.43 0.65 -4.57
N GLN A 170 7.91 1.89 -4.42
CA GLN A 170 7.13 3.03 -3.93
C GLN A 170 7.20 4.18 -4.92
N PHE A 171 6.11 4.93 -5.04
CA PHE A 171 5.98 6.02 -6.03
C PHE A 171 5.53 7.29 -5.31
N VAL A 172 6.27 8.38 -5.51
CA VAL A 172 6.03 9.68 -4.88
C VAL A 172 5.82 10.71 -5.98
N LEU A 173 4.59 11.21 -6.12
CA LEU A 173 4.23 12.27 -7.05
C LEU A 173 4.50 13.65 -6.44
N LEU A 174 5.23 14.50 -7.16
CA LEU A 174 5.70 15.80 -6.69
C LEU A 174 5.47 16.87 -7.76
N SER A 175 5.12 18.08 -7.32
CA SER A 175 5.17 19.28 -8.14
C SER A 175 6.52 19.99 -8.03
N ASP A 176 6.70 21.05 -8.81
CA ASP A 176 7.85 21.96 -8.75
C ASP A 176 7.99 22.72 -7.42
N SER A 177 6.90 22.84 -6.66
CA SER A 177 6.87 23.52 -5.36
C SER A 177 7.10 22.58 -4.16
N CYS A 178 7.15 21.27 -4.37
CA CYS A 178 7.39 20.31 -3.30
C CYS A 178 8.84 20.30 -2.82
N VAL A 179 9.02 20.16 -1.50
CA VAL A 179 10.33 20.05 -0.84
C VAL A 179 10.31 18.97 0.25
N PRO A 180 11.42 18.24 0.46
CA PRO A 180 11.51 17.25 1.54
C PRO A 180 11.68 17.94 2.90
N LEU A 181 10.95 17.47 3.91
CA LEU A 181 11.02 17.99 5.30
C LEU A 181 11.88 17.12 6.23
N HIS A 182 12.17 15.89 5.82
CA HIS A 182 13.03 14.95 6.53
C HIS A 182 14.18 14.51 5.63
N ASN A 183 15.21 13.91 6.21
CA ASN A 183 16.33 13.35 5.44
C ASN A 183 15.90 12.10 4.65
N PHE A 184 16.71 11.70 3.67
CA PHE A 184 16.40 10.60 2.78
C PHE A 184 16.21 9.28 3.51
N ASP A 185 17.09 8.94 4.45
CA ASP A 185 16.98 7.66 5.18
C ASP A 185 15.67 7.56 5.97
N TYR A 186 15.22 8.65 6.58
CA TYR A 186 13.92 8.68 7.26
C TYR A 186 12.79 8.42 6.27
N VAL A 187 12.73 9.19 5.17
CA VAL A 187 11.67 9.06 4.16
C VAL A 187 11.68 7.66 3.55
N TYR A 188 12.85 7.16 3.17
CA TYR A 188 12.99 5.84 2.59
C TYR A 188 12.53 4.75 3.56
N ASN A 189 13.04 4.76 4.80
CA ASN A 189 12.66 3.73 5.75
C ASN A 189 11.17 3.79 6.08
N TYR A 190 10.60 4.99 6.21
CA TYR A 190 9.17 5.16 6.44
C TYR A 190 8.32 4.60 5.29
N LEU A 191 8.65 4.96 4.04
CA LEU A 191 7.90 4.53 2.86
C LEU A 191 8.11 3.04 2.53
N MET A 192 9.30 2.49 2.75
CA MET A 192 9.59 1.09 2.39
C MET A 192 9.05 0.09 3.42
N HIS A 193 8.84 0.49 4.67
CA HIS A 193 8.30 -0.39 5.71
C HIS A 193 6.78 -0.25 5.90
N THR A 194 6.14 0.69 5.20
CA THR A 194 4.68 0.81 5.22
C THR A 194 4.03 -0.23 4.31
N ASN A 195 2.87 -0.73 4.72
CA ASN A 195 2.01 -1.61 3.92
C ASN A 195 0.75 -0.88 3.40
N VAL A 196 0.70 0.44 3.51
CA VAL A 196 -0.41 1.28 3.06
C VAL A 196 0.05 2.35 2.09
N SER A 197 -0.85 2.80 1.23
CA SER A 197 -0.65 3.96 0.36
C SER A 197 -1.23 5.22 0.99
N PHE A 198 -0.59 6.36 0.74
CA PHE A 198 -1.02 7.67 1.26
C PHE A 198 -1.71 8.43 0.14
N ILE A 199 -3.05 8.41 0.12
CA ILE A 199 -3.88 9.12 -0.85
C ILE A 199 -4.91 9.90 -0.06
N ASP A 200 -4.98 11.22 -0.30
CA ASP A 200 -6.01 12.05 0.32
C ASP A 200 -7.32 11.96 -0.48
N CYS A 201 -8.42 11.79 0.23
CA CYS A 201 -9.75 11.69 -0.34
C CYS A 201 -10.75 12.35 0.61
N PHE A 202 -11.50 13.31 0.10
CA PHE A 202 -12.54 13.99 0.84
C PHE A 202 -13.85 13.94 0.08
N VAL A 203 -14.96 13.92 0.83
CA VAL A 203 -16.29 14.05 0.24
C VAL A 203 -16.55 15.53 0.03
N ASP A 204 -16.66 15.93 -1.23
CA ASP A 204 -17.11 17.27 -1.58
C ASP A 204 -18.65 17.31 -1.56
N LEU A 205 -19.21 18.02 -0.58
CA LEU A 205 -20.66 18.20 -0.42
C LEU A 205 -21.21 19.35 -1.30
N GLY A 206 -20.38 19.93 -2.17
CA GLY A 206 -20.64 21.18 -2.86
C GLY A 206 -21.88 21.20 -3.76
N PRO A 207 -22.51 22.38 -3.95
CA PRO A 207 -23.52 22.63 -4.97
C PRO A 207 -22.80 23.16 -6.23
N HIS A 208 -22.15 22.30 -7.00
CA HIS A 208 -21.38 22.72 -8.18
C HIS A 208 -22.24 22.89 -9.43
#